data_AF-A0A8H6LGZ2-F1
#
_entry.id   AF-A0A8H6LGZ2-F1
#
_cell.length_a   1.000
_cell.length_b   1.000
_cell.length_c   1.000
_cell.angle_alpha   90.00
_cell.angle_beta   90.00
_cell.angle_gamma   90.00
#
_symmetry.space_group_name_H-M   'P 1'
#
loop_
_entity.id
_entity.type
_entity.pdbx_description
1 polymer ?
#
loop_
_entity_poly.entity_id
_entity_poly.type
_entity_poly.pdbx_seq_one_letter_code
_entity_poly.pdbx_strand_id
1 'polypeptide(L)'
;MPIPSNPKIDKLLKHFMVLFDYLTTTVPSKNTWLGLAINDPLLMRVTLRTTAAFGATATPLFSPDLRNEGLKLKGDAIKDLNLILQNGQISENVLAAIAHLGHSENLEGSSQEADIHMQGLEALLDLKGGVKSINSYQVGRFINW
;
A
#
# COMPACT_ATOMS: atom_id res chain seq x y z
N MET A 1 -14.23 7.81 -2.58
CA MET A 1 -12.88 7.67 -2.00
C MET A 1 -13.04 7.16 -0.58
N PRO A 2 -12.32 6.10 -0.16
CA PRO A 2 -12.65 5.33 1.05
C PRO A 2 -11.99 5.87 2.33
N ILE A 3 -11.20 6.94 2.24
CA ILE A 3 -10.63 7.67 3.38
C ILE A 3 -11.04 9.14 3.31
N PRO A 4 -11.06 9.88 4.44
CA PRO A 4 -11.36 11.31 4.44
C PRO A 4 -10.43 12.08 3.50
N SER A 5 -11.04 12.84 2.57
CA SER A 5 -10.30 13.71 1.65
C SER A 5 -9.72 14.92 2.39
N ASN A 6 -8.54 15.33 1.94
CA ASN A 6 -7.99 16.64 2.20
C ASN A 6 -7.05 17.03 1.03
N PRO A 7 -6.62 18.30 0.91
CA PRO A 7 -5.80 18.72 -0.23
C PRO A 7 -4.48 17.95 -0.42
N LYS A 8 -3.92 17.37 0.65
CA LYS A 8 -2.71 16.54 0.59
C LYS A 8 -3.02 15.13 0.07
N ILE A 9 -4.13 14.54 0.53
CA ILE A 9 -4.66 13.26 0.01
C ILE A 9 -4.96 13.35 -1.47
N ASP A 10 -5.65 14.42 -1.90
CA ASP A 10 -6.02 14.61 -3.30
C ASP A 10 -4.77 14.79 -4.19
N LYS A 11 -3.75 15.51 -3.70
CA LYS A 11 -2.46 15.63 -4.39
C LYS A 11 -1.74 14.29 -4.48
N LEU A 12 -1.64 13.53 -3.39
CA LEU A 12 -1.04 12.20 -3.41
C LEU A 12 -1.78 11.27 -4.38
N LEU A 13 -3.10 11.29 -4.42
CA LEU A 13 -3.88 10.51 -5.37
C LEU A 13 -3.59 10.92 -6.81
N LYS A 14 -3.50 12.23 -7.09
CA LYS A 14 -3.12 12.72 -8.42
C LYS A 14 -1.71 12.27 -8.82
N HIS A 15 -0.75 12.30 -7.89
CA HIS A 15 0.60 11.77 -8.12
C HIS A 15 0.55 10.26 -8.43
N PHE A 16 -0.23 9.50 -7.68
CA PHE A 16 -0.39 8.07 -7.91
C PHE A 16 -0.90 7.78 -9.33
N MET A 17 -1.96 8.47 -9.74
CA MET A 17 -2.57 8.28 -11.06
C MET A 17 -1.59 8.57 -12.20
N VAL A 18 -0.77 9.61 -12.06
CA VAL A 18 0.23 9.99 -13.07
C VAL A 18 1.42 9.03 -13.10
N LEU A 19 1.91 8.60 -11.94
CA LEU A 19 3.14 7.83 -11.82
C LEU A 19 2.93 6.32 -12.06
N PHE A 20 1.81 5.78 -11.59
CA PHE A 20 1.59 4.33 -11.52
C PHE A 20 0.40 3.87 -12.36
N ASP A 21 -0.70 4.62 -12.38
CA ASP A 21 -1.95 4.17 -13.03
C ASP A 21 -1.96 4.45 -14.54
N TYR A 22 -1.29 5.51 -15.01
CA TYR A 22 -1.18 5.86 -16.43
C TYR A 22 -0.59 4.73 -17.31
N LEU A 23 0.16 3.79 -16.73
CA LEU A 23 0.74 2.65 -17.44
C LEU A 23 -0.25 1.46 -17.62
N THR A 24 -1.50 1.57 -17.16
CA THR A 24 -2.46 0.45 -17.12
C THR A 24 -3.62 0.55 -18.12
N THR A 25 -3.49 1.39 -19.16
CA THR A 25 -4.58 1.76 -20.11
C THR A 25 -5.27 0.60 -20.84
N THR A 26 -4.72 -0.62 -20.80
CA THR A 26 -5.31 -1.81 -21.43
C THR A 26 -6.11 -2.71 -20.48
N VAL A 27 -6.15 -2.41 -19.18
CA VAL A 27 -6.83 -3.23 -18.16
C VAL A 27 -8.13 -2.56 -17.72
N PRO A 28 -9.26 -3.28 -17.60
CA PRO A 28 -10.49 -2.71 -17.05
C PRO A 28 -10.24 -2.06 -15.68
N SER A 29 -10.79 -0.87 -15.42
CA SER A 29 -10.51 -0.09 -14.20
C SER A 29 -10.78 -0.84 -12.89
N LYS A 30 -11.80 -1.71 -12.86
CA LYS A 30 -12.10 -2.58 -11.70
C LYS A 30 -11.03 -3.64 -11.42
N ASN A 31 -10.18 -3.92 -12.40
CA ASN A 31 -9.10 -4.90 -12.34
C ASN A 31 -7.73 -4.21 -12.20
N THR A 32 -7.67 -2.88 -12.08
CA THR A 32 -6.44 -2.17 -11.74
C THR A 32 -6.26 -2.11 -10.22
N TRP A 33 -5.03 -1.83 -9.77
CA TRP A 33 -4.77 -1.62 -8.36
C TRP A 33 -5.60 -0.47 -7.79
N LEU A 34 -5.76 0.63 -8.54
CA LEU A 34 -6.60 1.76 -8.12
C LEU A 34 -8.07 1.33 -7.93
N GLY A 35 -8.58 0.44 -8.79
CA GLY A 35 -9.91 -0.14 -8.67
C GLY A 35 -10.10 -0.92 -7.36
N LEU A 36 -9.07 -1.60 -6.87
CA LEU A 36 -9.11 -2.23 -5.55
C LEU A 36 -8.99 -1.19 -4.43
N ALA A 37 -8.01 -0.30 -4.51
CA ALA A 37 -7.72 0.68 -3.48
C ALA A 37 -8.89 1.65 -3.24
N ILE A 38 -9.66 2.05 -4.26
CA ILE A 38 -10.79 2.98 -4.08
C ILE A 38 -11.97 2.37 -3.30
N ASN A 39 -12.00 1.04 -3.16
CA ASN A 39 -13.03 0.30 -2.44
C ASN A 39 -12.58 -0.17 -1.05
N ASP A 40 -11.31 0.00 -0.69
CA ASP A 40 -10.76 -0.46 0.58
C ASP A 40 -9.93 0.66 1.26
N PRO A 41 -10.36 1.14 2.45
CA PRO A 41 -9.65 2.21 3.16
C PRO A 41 -8.20 1.87 3.51
N LEU A 42 -7.90 0.62 3.86
CA LEU A 42 -6.55 0.18 4.21
C LEU A 42 -5.66 0.22 2.96
N LEU A 43 -6.12 -0.36 1.85
CA LEU A 43 -5.40 -0.33 0.58
C LEU A 43 -5.17 1.10 0.09
N MET A 44 -6.17 2.00 0.21
CA MET A 44 -5.98 3.40 -0.16
C MET A 44 -4.89 4.07 0.68
N ARG A 45 -4.84 3.85 2.01
CA ARG A 45 -3.80 4.45 2.86
C ARG A 45 -2.41 4.01 2.45
N VAL A 46 -2.19 2.71 2.28
CA VAL A 46 -0.86 2.18 1.92
C VAL A 46 -0.46 2.58 0.49
N THR A 47 -1.42 2.72 -0.42
CA THR A 47 -1.19 3.22 -1.79
C THR A 47 -0.67 4.64 -1.77
N LEU A 48 -1.34 5.53 -1.03
CA LEU A 48 -0.94 6.92 -0.92
C LEU A 48 0.36 7.10 -0.11
N ARG A 49 0.60 6.25 0.90
CA ARG A 49 1.89 6.15 1.58
C ARG A 49 3.01 5.78 0.61
N THR A 50 2.83 4.73 -0.19
CA THR A 50 3.80 4.29 -1.20
C THR A 50 4.09 5.43 -2.18
N THR A 51 3.05 6.15 -2.60
CA THR A 51 3.18 7.31 -3.48
C THR A 51 4.00 8.43 -2.84
N ALA A 52 3.80 8.71 -1.55
CA ALA A 52 4.58 9.70 -0.83
C ALA A 52 6.05 9.27 -0.68
N ALA A 53 6.32 8.00 -0.39
CA ALA A 53 7.67 7.43 -0.30
C ALA A 53 8.41 7.50 -1.64
N PHE A 54 7.75 7.09 -2.73
CA PHE A 54 8.30 7.20 -4.08
C PHE A 54 8.53 8.66 -4.48
N GLY A 55 7.56 9.55 -4.21
CA GLY A 55 7.71 10.97 -4.52
C GLY A 55 8.93 11.58 -3.81
N ALA A 56 9.11 11.27 -2.53
CA ALA A 56 10.23 11.76 -1.72
C ALA A 56 11.60 11.26 -2.19
N THR A 57 11.65 10.10 -2.87
CA THR A 57 12.90 9.47 -3.34
C THR A 57 13.21 9.81 -4.79
N ALA A 58 12.18 9.92 -5.64
CA ALA A 58 12.32 10.17 -7.06
C ALA A 58 12.35 11.66 -7.44
N THR A 59 11.84 12.56 -6.58
CA THR A 59 11.69 13.99 -6.90
C THR A 59 12.40 14.88 -5.87
N PRO A 60 13.47 15.61 -6.23
CA PRO A 60 14.21 16.49 -5.31
C PRO A 60 13.37 17.61 -4.67
N LEU A 61 12.26 18.00 -5.31
CA LEU A 61 11.34 19.05 -4.86
C LEU A 61 10.02 18.49 -4.30
N PHE A 62 9.99 17.23 -3.88
CA PHE A 62 8.78 16.67 -3.29
C PHE A 62 8.39 17.42 -2.01
N SER A 63 7.12 17.78 -1.90
CA SER A 63 6.63 18.63 -0.81
C SER A 63 6.81 17.94 0.56
N PRO A 64 7.46 18.61 1.54
CA PRO A 64 7.58 18.08 2.90
C PRO A 64 6.23 17.76 3.55
N ASP A 65 5.19 18.55 3.26
CA ASP A 65 3.84 18.31 3.78
C ASP A 65 3.22 17.03 3.24
N LEU A 66 3.50 16.66 1.98
CA LEU A 66 3.04 15.40 1.39
C LEU A 66 3.79 14.21 1.97
N ARG A 67 5.09 14.36 2.27
CA ARG A 67 5.86 13.35 3.00
C ARG A 67 5.30 13.11 4.40
N ASN A 68 5.00 14.19 5.13
CA ASN A 68 4.39 14.10 6.46
C ASN A 68 2.99 13.46 6.43
N GLU A 69 2.17 13.79 5.42
CA GLU A 69 0.88 13.12 5.23
C GLU A 69 1.07 11.62 4.95
N GLY A 70 2.08 11.24 4.16
CA GLY A 70 2.47 9.85 3.96
C GLY A 70 2.76 9.14 5.29
N LEU A 71 3.61 9.72 6.15
CA LEU A 71 3.92 9.14 7.47
C LEU A 71 2.68 8.99 8.35
N LYS A 72 1.75 9.95 8.32
CA LYS A 72 0.47 9.84 9.01
C LYS A 72 -0.36 8.66 8.48
N LEU A 73 -0.45 8.51 7.16
CA LEU A 73 -1.15 7.39 6.52
C LEU A 73 -0.54 6.03 6.89
N LYS A 74 0.79 5.94 7.03
CA LYS A 74 1.48 4.76 7.57
C LYS A 74 1.00 4.46 8.99
N GLY A 75 1.03 5.46 9.88
CA GLY A 75 0.59 5.30 11.26
C GLY A 75 -0.87 4.84 11.37
N ASP A 76 -1.76 5.39 10.56
CA ASP A 76 -3.16 5.00 10.54
C ASP A 76 -3.36 3.59 9.94
N ALA A 77 -2.62 3.23 8.89
CA ALA A 77 -2.66 1.89 8.31
C ALA A 77 -2.17 0.81 9.29
N ILE A 78 -1.11 1.08 10.06
CA ILE A 78 -0.60 0.16 11.09
C ILE A 78 -1.62 -0.04 12.22
N LYS A 79 -2.32 1.02 12.65
CA LYS A 79 -3.39 0.91 13.64
C LYS A 79 -4.53 0.01 13.14
N ASP A 80 -4.97 0.24 11.90
CA ASP A 80 -6.03 -0.57 11.28
C ASP A 80 -5.60 -2.04 11.15
N LEU A 81 -4.37 -2.29 10.68
CA LEU A 81 -3.80 -3.64 10.58
C LEU A 81 -3.76 -4.34 11.94
N ASN A 82 -3.29 -3.67 12.99
CA ASN A 82 -3.24 -4.26 14.32
C ASN A 82 -4.63 -4.66 14.81
N LEU A 83 -5.64 -3.82 14.60
CA LEU A 83 -7.03 -4.14 14.97
C LEU A 83 -7.57 -5.33 14.16
N ILE A 84 -7.34 -5.36 12.86
CA ILE A 84 -7.79 -6.44 11.96
C ILE A 84 -7.13 -7.77 12.35
N LEU A 85 -5.83 -7.76 12.61
CA LEU A 85 -5.06 -8.94 12.99
C LEU A 85 -5.42 -9.46 14.38
N GLN A 86 -5.71 -8.57 15.34
CA GLN A 86 -6.23 -8.95 16.66
C GLN A 86 -7.56 -9.71 16.57
N ASN A 87 -8.37 -9.41 15.55
CA ASN A 87 -9.62 -10.10 15.27
C ASN A 87 -9.43 -11.40 14.46
N GLY A 88 -8.19 -11.81 14.17
CA GLY A 88 -7.86 -13.01 13.39
C GLY A 88 -8.23 -12.92 11.91
N GLN A 89 -8.50 -11.71 11.41
CA GLN A 89 -8.93 -11.50 10.03
C GLN A 89 -7.71 -11.34 9.12
N ILE A 90 -7.47 -12.34 8.27
CA ILE A 90 -6.38 -12.31 7.30
C ILE A 90 -7.02 -12.34 5.90
N SER A 91 -7.22 -11.19 5.28
CA SER A 91 -7.71 -11.08 3.90
C SER A 91 -6.55 -10.85 2.95
N GLU A 92 -6.77 -11.03 1.64
CA GLU A 92 -5.76 -10.70 0.63
C GLU A 92 -5.40 -9.20 0.67
N ASN A 93 -6.35 -8.33 1.02
CA ASN A 93 -6.10 -6.89 1.19
C ASN A 93 -5.16 -6.62 2.38
N VAL A 94 -5.25 -7.40 3.47
CA VAL A 94 -4.31 -7.31 4.60
C VAL A 94 -2.91 -7.70 4.16
N LEU A 95 -2.77 -8.81 3.43
CA LEU A 95 -1.48 -9.27 2.92
C LEU A 95 -0.86 -8.23 1.97
N ALA A 96 -1.65 -7.71 1.03
CA ALA A 96 -1.19 -6.67 0.11
C ALA A 96 -0.81 -5.38 0.84
N ALA A 97 -1.54 -5.00 1.89
CA ALA A 97 -1.23 -3.83 2.68
C ALA A 97 0.11 -3.94 3.42
N ILE A 98 0.41 -5.11 3.99
CA ILE A 98 1.69 -5.38 4.65
C ILE A 98 2.82 -5.36 3.64
N ALA A 99 2.64 -5.98 2.46
CA ALA A 99 3.61 -5.93 1.37
C ALA A 99 3.90 -4.48 0.93
N HIS A 100 2.86 -3.66 0.77
CA HIS A 100 3.02 -2.23 0.43
C HIS A 100 3.77 -1.43 1.49
N LEU A 101 3.58 -1.72 2.78
CA LEU A 101 4.34 -1.10 3.84
C LEU A 101 5.82 -1.48 3.71
N GLY A 102 6.14 -2.78 3.59
CA GLY A 102 7.52 -3.23 3.36
C GLY A 102 8.19 -2.57 2.15
N HIS A 103 7.48 -2.51 1.02
CA HIS A 103 7.96 -1.81 -0.17
C HIS A 103 8.20 -0.31 0.06
N SER A 104 7.29 0.36 0.77
CA SER A 104 7.43 1.78 1.12
C SER A 104 8.64 2.05 2.00
N GLU A 105 8.92 1.18 2.97
CA GLU A 105 10.11 1.26 3.82
C GLU A 105 11.39 1.06 3.00
N ASN A 106 11.40 0.09 2.08
CA ASN A 106 12.52 -0.14 1.17
C ASN A 106 12.81 1.07 0.27
N LEU A 107 11.78 1.72 -0.28
CA LEU A 107 11.96 2.95 -1.07
C LEU A 107 12.67 4.03 -0.26
N GLU A 108 12.35 4.16 1.03
CA GLU A 108 12.96 5.16 1.91
C GLU A 108 14.32 4.73 2.50
N GLY A 109 14.82 3.53 2.15
CA GLY A 109 16.08 2.99 2.65
C GLY A 109 16.01 2.38 4.05
N SER A 110 14.80 2.22 4.60
CA SER A 110 14.53 1.66 5.93
C SER A 110 14.48 0.13 5.88
N SER A 111 15.61 -0.49 5.57
CA SER A 111 15.70 -1.95 5.33
C SER A 111 15.24 -2.80 6.52
N GLN A 112 15.55 -2.38 7.75
CA GLN A 112 15.15 -3.11 8.95
C GLN A 112 13.61 -3.11 9.13
N GLU A 113 12.96 -1.97 8.89
CA GLU A 113 11.51 -1.85 8.95
C GLU A 113 10.84 -2.64 7.82
N ALA A 114 11.45 -2.65 6.63
CA ALA A 114 10.99 -3.47 5.52
C ALA A 114 11.02 -4.96 5.88
N ASP A 115 12.13 -5.44 6.45
CA ASP A 115 12.28 -6.84 6.87
C ASP A 115 11.21 -7.26 7.90
N ILE A 116 10.88 -6.38 8.85
CA ILE A 116 9.81 -6.65 9.84
C ILE A 116 8.47 -6.88 9.14
N HIS A 117 8.12 -6.03 8.16
CA HIS A 117 6.88 -6.20 7.40
C HIS A 117 6.90 -7.48 6.56
N MET A 118 8.03 -7.81 5.93
CA MET A 118 8.15 -9.01 5.10
C MET A 118 8.10 -10.31 5.91
N GLN A 119 8.73 -10.35 7.09
CA GLN A 119 8.61 -11.48 8.02
C GLN A 119 7.18 -11.67 8.51
N GLY A 120 6.48 -10.57 8.83
CA GLY A 120 5.06 -10.62 9.19
C GLY A 120 4.19 -11.14 8.04
N LEU A 121 4.47 -10.71 6.81
CA LEU A 121 3.78 -11.18 5.61
C LEU A 121 3.98 -12.69 5.38
N GLU A 122 5.22 -13.17 5.48
CA GLU A 122 5.57 -14.59 5.34
C GLU A 122 4.81 -15.44 6.36
N ALA A 123 4.84 -15.06 7.65
CA ALA A 123 4.11 -15.76 8.70
C ALA A 123 2.60 -15.84 8.43
N LEU A 124 1.99 -14.76 7.92
CA LEU A 124 0.56 -14.73 7.59
C LEU A 124 0.22 -15.56 6.34
N LEU A 125 1.11 -15.60 5.37
CA LEU A 125 0.97 -16.44 4.18
C LEU A 125 1.06 -17.93 4.54
N ASP A 126 1.99 -18.32 5.41
CA ASP A 126 2.11 -19.71 5.87
C ASP A 126 0.83 -20.18 6.56
N LEU A 127 0.22 -19.33 7.39
CA LEU A 127 -1.08 -19.60 8.02
C LEU A 127 -2.23 -19.78 7.00
N LYS A 128 -2.09 -19.22 5.79
CA LYS A 128 -3.08 -19.29 4.72
C LYS A 128 -2.87 -20.46 3.74
N GLY A 129 -1.79 -21.23 3.90
CA GLY A 129 -1.41 -22.28 2.96
C GLY A 129 -0.43 -21.82 1.87
N GLY A 130 0.29 -20.73 2.12
CA GLY A 130 1.34 -20.17 1.28
C GLY A 130 0.82 -19.36 0.09
N VAL A 131 1.74 -18.93 -0.78
CA VAL A 131 1.46 -18.05 -1.95
C VAL A 131 0.36 -18.60 -2.87
N LYS A 132 0.18 -19.93 -2.93
CA LYS A 132 -0.85 -20.58 -3.74
C LYS A 132 -2.29 -20.26 -3.27
N SER A 133 -2.45 -19.74 -2.06
CA SER A 133 -3.76 -19.35 -1.52
C SER A 133 -4.25 -17.99 -2.02
N ILE A 134 -3.42 -17.22 -2.75
CA ILE A 134 -3.76 -15.90 -3.27
C ILE A 134 -4.53 -16.05 -4.58
N ASN A 135 -5.74 -15.51 -4.63
CA ASN A 135 -6.66 -15.64 -5.75
C ASN A 135 -6.78 -14.34 -6.56
N SER A 136 -6.50 -13.18 -5.96
CA SER A 136 -6.43 -11.92 -6.69
C SER A 136 -5.08 -11.79 -7.39
N TYR A 137 -5.11 -11.78 -8.72
CA TYR A 137 -3.94 -11.54 -9.57
C TYR A 137 -3.22 -10.23 -9.22
N GLN A 138 -3.98 -9.17 -8.91
CA GLN A 138 -3.41 -7.85 -8.58
C GLN A 138 -2.64 -7.90 -7.25
N VAL A 139 -3.23 -8.54 -6.23
CA VAL A 139 -2.60 -8.73 -4.92
C VAL A 139 -1.37 -9.63 -5.05
N GLY A 140 -1.49 -10.74 -5.80
CA GLY A 140 -0.37 -11.62 -6.09
C GLY A 140 0.79 -10.92 -6.81
N ARG A 141 0.51 -9.99 -7.74
CA ARG A 141 1.57 -9.24 -8.43
C ARG A 141 2.35 -8.35 -7.47
N PHE A 142 1.68 -7.70 -6.52
CA PHE A 142 2.33 -6.81 -5.55
C PHE A 142 3.09 -7.55 -4.46
N ILE A 143 2.63 -8.73 -4.04
CA ILE A 143 3.35 -9.57 -3.07
C ILE A 143 4.65 -10.14 -3.68
N ASN A 144 4.70 -10.30 -5.00
CA ASN A 144 5.86 -10.83 -5.73
C ASN A 144 6.87 -9.75 -6.19
N TRP A 145 6.68 -8.50 -5.81
CA TRP A 145 7.61 -7.39 -6.10
C TRP A 145 8.51 -7.10 -4.91
#